data_AF-A0A643FY43-F1
#
_entry.id   AF-A0A643FY43-F1
#
_cell.length_a   1.000
_cell.length_b   1.000
_cell.length_c   1.000
_cell.angle_alpha   90.00
_cell.angle_beta   90.00
_cell.angle_gamma   90.00
#
_symmetry.space_group_name_H-M   'P 1'
#
loop_
_entity.id
_entity.type
_entity.pdbx_description
1 polymer ?
#
loop_
_entity_poly.entity_id
_entity_poly.type
_entity_poly.pdbx_seq_one_letter_code
_entity_poly.pdbx_strand_id
1 'polypeptide(L)'
;MTRLAALALCACSLCGCLKPAAQNPASTEPAQARHAASAASSGLPATLTLPAPKDGHARPLVAILADNAGTEVTDFVIPFGVLREASVADVHAVSTGPGTVTLMPALRVRAELTVAAFDAAFPEGADIVIVPAMHHEDTPATLAWLRAQAGRGAIIVAVCEGARVVASAGLLDGRSATTHWYAMSRVGTEFPATHWVGNRRYLADGNVVTSSGITASLPLSLALVEAIAGQQVAAATAARLGVTEWSPRHDSAPFKLGAASIGIALSNRLAWWRHEAIGITVAAGFDEIALALQADAWSRTYRSEALTLGTAATLRSRHGLWLEADTITTRADDKPAANRHDLPPYAGLPAAALDAALAAIQDRYGHATANFVALQLEYPRPR
;
A
#
# COMPACT_ATOMS: atom_id res chain seq x y z
N MET A 1 32.75 2.13 26.80
CA MET A 1 32.97 2.66 25.44
C MET A 1 31.65 2.61 24.71
N THR A 2 31.08 3.78 24.53
CA THR A 2 29.67 4.11 24.27
C THR A 2 29.27 3.77 22.83
N ARG A 3 28.24 2.93 22.66
CA ARG A 3 27.52 2.75 21.39
C ARG A 3 26.41 3.81 21.29
N LEU A 4 26.74 4.95 20.72
CA LEU A 4 25.78 5.87 20.10
C LEU A 4 25.81 5.56 18.60
N ALA A 5 24.78 4.89 18.09
CA ALA A 5 24.57 4.69 16.66
C ALA A 5 23.07 4.80 16.34
N ALA A 6 22.74 5.91 15.69
CA ALA A 6 21.68 6.09 14.70
C ALA A 6 20.24 5.67 15.05
N LEU A 7 19.52 6.53 15.78
CA LEU A 7 18.10 6.78 15.50
C LEU A 7 18.01 7.86 14.42
N ALA A 8 17.90 7.46 13.15
CA ALA A 8 17.44 8.33 12.08
C ALA A 8 15.92 8.10 11.93
N LEU A 9 15.14 8.92 12.64
CA LEU A 9 13.69 8.96 12.52
C LEU A 9 13.28 9.29 11.08
N CYS A 10 12.47 8.42 10.47
CA CYS A 10 11.59 8.76 9.35
C CYS A 10 10.56 9.81 9.81
N ALA A 11 10.99 11.07 9.78
CA ALA A 11 10.15 12.26 9.95
C ALA A 11 10.06 13.09 8.65
N CYS A 12 10.44 12.51 7.50
CA CYS A 12 10.36 13.17 6.20
C CYS A 12 9.05 12.84 5.48
N SER A 13 7.95 13.40 5.99
CA SER A 13 6.77 13.73 5.17
C SER A 13 5.84 14.76 5.84
N LEU A 14 6.24 15.40 6.96
CA LEU A 14 5.41 16.35 7.70
C LEU A 14 6.10 17.67 8.11
N CYS A 15 7.23 18.04 7.50
CA CYS A 15 7.85 19.34 7.79
C CYS A 15 8.49 19.98 6.55
N GLY A 16 7.69 20.71 5.78
CA GLY A 16 8.15 21.73 4.84
C GLY A 16 8.11 23.09 5.52
N CYS A 17 9.28 23.67 5.76
CA CYS A 17 9.48 24.93 6.47
C CYS A 17 8.71 26.11 5.85
N LEU A 18 7.91 26.81 6.66
CA LEU A 18 7.59 28.21 6.42
C LEU A 18 8.86 29.06 6.55
N LYS A 19 9.17 29.85 5.52
CA LYS A 19 9.91 31.11 5.68
C LYS A 19 8.98 32.26 5.30
N PRO A 20 9.03 33.39 6.03
CA PRO A 20 8.10 34.49 5.82
C PRO A 20 8.50 35.28 4.57
N ALA A 21 7.58 35.43 3.63
CA ALA A 21 7.70 36.43 2.57
C ALA A 21 7.15 37.76 3.08
N ALA A 22 7.96 38.81 2.92
CA ALA A 22 7.68 40.17 3.33
C ALA A 22 6.39 40.72 2.68
N GLN A 23 5.65 41.50 3.46
CA GLN A 23 4.50 42.29 3.00
C GLN A 23 4.95 43.38 2.02
N ASN A 24 4.28 43.49 0.88
CA ASN A 24 3.98 44.79 0.29
C ASN A 24 2.68 44.73 -0.55
N PRO A 25 1.92 45.83 -0.62
CA PRO A 25 0.49 45.80 -0.93
C PRO A 25 0.17 45.97 -2.43
N ALA A 26 -1.03 45.51 -2.77
CA ALA A 26 -1.87 45.91 -3.90
C ALA A 26 -1.30 45.78 -5.33
N SER A 27 -1.80 44.80 -6.09
CA SER A 27 -2.47 45.06 -7.38
C SER A 27 -3.05 43.80 -8.03
N THR A 28 -4.32 43.93 -8.39
CA THR A 28 -5.06 43.26 -9.48
C THR A 28 -5.20 41.73 -9.46
N GLU A 29 -6.41 41.27 -9.11
CA GLU A 29 -6.97 39.96 -9.48
C GLU A 29 -6.82 39.68 -10.98
N PRO A 30 -6.59 38.40 -11.32
CA PRO A 30 -7.38 37.82 -12.39
C PRO A 30 -7.98 36.46 -12.04
N ALA A 31 -9.26 36.35 -12.38
CA ALA A 31 -9.98 35.16 -12.82
C ALA A 31 -9.88 33.90 -11.94
N GLN A 32 -10.87 33.78 -11.06
CA GLN A 32 -11.42 32.53 -10.55
C GLN A 32 -11.36 31.40 -11.59
N ALA A 33 -10.43 30.47 -11.41
CA ALA A 33 -10.46 29.18 -12.07
C ALA A 33 -11.70 28.43 -11.57
N ARG A 34 -12.81 28.60 -12.29
CA ARG A 34 -14.04 27.83 -12.10
C ARG A 34 -13.66 26.36 -12.10
N HIS A 35 -13.71 25.74 -10.92
CA HIS A 35 -13.82 24.30 -10.78
C HIS A 35 -15.06 23.87 -11.55
N ALA A 36 -14.85 23.42 -12.79
CA ALA A 36 -15.82 22.62 -13.48
C ALA A 36 -15.88 21.27 -12.77
N ALA A 37 -16.72 21.21 -11.73
CA ALA A 37 -17.47 20.01 -11.40
C ALA A 37 -18.37 19.70 -12.62
N SER A 38 -17.76 19.19 -13.69
CA SER A 38 -18.47 18.54 -14.77
C SER A 38 -18.51 17.06 -14.42
N ALA A 39 -19.71 16.61 -14.07
CA ALA A 39 -20.08 15.21 -14.03
C ALA A 39 -19.93 14.61 -15.44
N ALA A 40 -18.70 14.33 -15.85
CA ALA A 40 -18.44 13.36 -16.89
C ALA A 40 -18.39 11.99 -16.19
N SER A 41 -19.51 11.28 -16.26
CA SER A 41 -19.52 9.82 -16.37
C SER A 41 -18.70 9.44 -17.61
N SER A 42 -17.37 9.55 -17.55
CA SER A 42 -16.50 9.20 -18.65
C SER A 42 -16.26 7.70 -18.65
N GLY A 43 -17.07 7.00 -19.45
CA GLY A 43 -16.85 5.80 -20.27
C GLY A 43 -15.72 4.78 -20.00
N LEU A 44 -15.07 4.77 -18.85
CA LEU A 44 -14.06 3.78 -18.53
C LEU A 44 -14.75 2.46 -18.18
N PRO A 45 -14.29 1.32 -18.74
CA PRO A 45 -14.92 0.03 -18.52
C PRO A 45 -14.92 -0.31 -17.03
N ALA A 46 -16.02 -0.91 -16.56
CA ALA A 46 -16.16 -1.34 -15.18
C ALA A 46 -15.18 -2.49 -14.81
N THR A 47 -14.76 -3.24 -15.82
CA THR A 47 -13.91 -4.42 -15.70
C THR A 47 -12.56 -4.15 -16.37
N LEU A 48 -11.47 -4.59 -15.73
CA LEU A 48 -10.13 -4.54 -16.30
C LEU A 48 -10.02 -5.57 -17.43
N THR A 49 -9.39 -5.22 -18.54
CA THR A 49 -9.07 -6.14 -19.63
C THR A 49 -7.58 -6.35 -19.66
N LEU A 50 -7.14 -7.60 -19.61
CA LEU A 50 -5.72 -7.97 -19.68
C LEU A 50 -5.45 -8.73 -20.99
N PRO A 51 -4.25 -8.57 -21.59
CA PRO A 51 -3.84 -9.41 -22.69
C PRO A 51 -3.71 -10.87 -22.25
N ALA A 52 -3.67 -11.79 -23.22
CA ALA A 52 -3.34 -13.17 -22.93
C ALA A 52 -1.90 -13.25 -22.36
N PRO A 53 -1.59 -14.28 -21.55
CA PRO A 53 -0.22 -14.53 -21.11
C PRO A 53 0.74 -14.62 -22.30
N LYS A 54 1.97 -14.13 -22.11
CA LYS A 54 3.05 -14.23 -23.09
C LYS A 54 3.36 -15.68 -23.45
N ASP A 55 3.93 -15.85 -24.63
CA ASP A 55 4.43 -17.15 -25.09
C ASP A 55 5.41 -17.75 -24.07
N GLY A 56 5.21 -19.02 -23.72
CA GLY A 56 5.98 -19.71 -22.69
C GLY A 56 5.41 -19.60 -21.28
N HIS A 57 4.45 -18.72 -21.03
CA HIS A 57 3.74 -18.64 -19.76
C HIS A 57 2.43 -19.46 -19.82
N ALA A 58 2.34 -20.53 -19.02
CA ALA A 58 1.12 -21.34 -18.95
C ALA A 58 -0.06 -20.61 -18.28
N ARG A 59 0.25 -19.60 -17.46
CA ARG A 59 -0.67 -18.67 -16.81
C ARG A 59 0.02 -17.31 -16.64
N PRO A 60 -0.69 -16.21 -16.36
CA PRO A 60 -0.05 -14.91 -16.18
C PRO A 60 1.07 -14.95 -15.14
N LEU A 61 2.24 -14.43 -15.50
CA LEU A 61 3.38 -14.19 -14.63
C LEU A 61 3.28 -12.78 -14.03
N VAL A 62 3.20 -12.70 -12.70
CA VAL A 62 3.05 -11.44 -11.95
C VAL A 62 4.30 -11.19 -11.11
N ALA A 63 4.95 -10.05 -11.32
CA ALA A 63 6.01 -9.55 -10.44
C ALA A 63 5.46 -8.46 -9.53
N ILE A 64 5.59 -8.61 -8.21
CA ILE A 64 5.23 -7.58 -7.23
C ILE A 64 6.53 -6.97 -6.72
N LEU A 65 6.80 -5.73 -7.11
CA LEU A 65 8.06 -5.06 -6.85
C LEU A 65 8.14 -4.58 -5.39
N ALA A 66 9.33 -4.64 -4.80
CA ALA A 66 9.63 -4.10 -3.49
C ALA A 66 10.98 -3.38 -3.48
N ASP A 67 11.00 -2.16 -2.94
CA ASP A 67 12.20 -1.50 -2.49
C ASP A 67 12.60 -2.04 -1.11
N ASN A 68 13.82 -2.60 -0.99
CA ASN A 68 14.33 -3.14 0.27
C ASN A 68 14.33 -2.13 1.42
N ALA A 69 14.47 -0.83 1.11
CA ALA A 69 14.55 0.23 2.10
C ALA A 69 13.18 0.68 2.64
N GLY A 70 12.09 0.38 1.94
CA GLY A 70 10.75 0.80 2.32
C GLY A 70 9.74 0.58 1.21
N THR A 71 8.79 -0.33 1.44
CA THR A 71 7.65 -0.60 0.55
C THR A 71 6.37 -0.63 1.35
N GLU A 72 5.30 0.02 0.90
CA GLU A 72 4.01 0.05 1.62
C GLU A 72 3.44 -1.37 1.79
N VAL A 73 3.13 -1.71 3.04
CA VAL A 73 2.87 -3.08 3.49
C VAL A 73 1.62 -3.64 2.84
N THR A 74 0.55 -2.86 2.80
CA THR A 74 -0.74 -3.26 2.25
C THR A 74 -0.70 -3.30 0.73
N ASP A 75 -0.02 -2.35 0.09
CA ASP A 75 0.19 -2.33 -1.37
C ASP A 75 0.97 -3.53 -1.89
N PHE A 76 1.89 -4.07 -1.09
CA PHE A 76 2.71 -5.22 -1.44
C PHE A 76 2.05 -6.56 -1.05
N VAL A 77 1.64 -6.69 0.21
CA VAL A 77 1.17 -7.97 0.76
C VAL A 77 -0.21 -8.35 0.27
N ILE A 78 -1.12 -7.38 0.08
CA ILE A 78 -2.49 -7.68 -0.32
C ILE A 78 -2.54 -8.27 -1.74
N PRO A 79 -1.95 -7.65 -2.78
CA PRO A 79 -1.97 -8.25 -4.11
C PRO A 79 -1.27 -9.62 -4.15
N PHE A 80 -0.20 -9.80 -3.37
CA PHE A 80 0.45 -11.10 -3.23
C PHE A 80 -0.52 -12.17 -2.71
N GLY A 81 -1.17 -11.89 -1.56
CA GLY A 81 -2.08 -12.83 -0.92
C GLY A 81 -3.31 -13.13 -1.77
N VAL A 82 -3.94 -12.10 -2.34
CA VAL A 82 -5.18 -12.25 -3.13
C VAL A 82 -4.97 -13.06 -4.39
N LEU A 83 -3.91 -12.77 -5.16
CA LEU A 83 -3.65 -13.47 -6.42
C LEU A 83 -3.23 -14.94 -6.17
N ARG A 84 -2.47 -15.22 -5.10
CA ARG A 84 -2.11 -16.59 -4.71
C ARG A 84 -3.31 -17.37 -4.15
N GLU A 85 -4.18 -16.75 -3.35
CA GLU A 85 -5.44 -17.33 -2.83
C GLU A 85 -6.41 -17.69 -3.96
N ALA A 86 -6.42 -16.91 -5.03
CA ALA A 86 -7.24 -17.19 -6.21
C ALA A 86 -6.63 -18.29 -7.12
N SER A 87 -5.32 -18.54 -7.00
CA SER A 87 -4.57 -19.48 -7.84
C SER A 87 -4.67 -19.20 -9.35
N VAL A 88 -4.71 -17.93 -9.72
CA VAL A 88 -4.94 -17.49 -11.12
C VAL A 88 -3.67 -17.10 -11.88
N ALA A 89 -2.56 -16.93 -11.17
CA ALA A 89 -1.29 -16.43 -11.72
C ALA A 89 -0.08 -17.05 -11.01
N ASP A 90 1.06 -17.06 -11.68
CA ASP A 90 2.35 -17.32 -11.06
C ASP A 90 2.89 -15.99 -10.51
N VAL A 91 2.78 -15.81 -9.19
CA VAL A 91 3.03 -14.54 -8.51
C VAL A 91 4.37 -14.59 -7.80
N HIS A 92 5.27 -13.64 -8.07
CA HIS A 92 6.55 -13.54 -7.39
C HIS A 92 6.68 -12.20 -6.66
N ALA A 93 7.06 -12.27 -5.38
CA ALA A 93 7.62 -11.13 -4.67
C ALA A 93 9.03 -10.85 -5.20
N VAL A 94 9.29 -9.64 -5.69
CA VAL A 94 10.54 -9.25 -6.37
C VAL A 94 11.14 -8.02 -5.71
N SER A 95 12.33 -8.11 -5.12
CA SER A 95 13.01 -6.97 -4.50
C SER A 95 14.03 -6.30 -5.42
N THR A 96 14.30 -5.02 -5.19
CA THR A 96 15.35 -4.27 -5.91
C THR A 96 16.75 -4.79 -5.63
N GLY A 97 16.99 -5.38 -4.46
CA GLY A 97 18.25 -6.01 -4.06
C GLY A 97 18.07 -7.22 -3.13
N PRO A 98 19.15 -7.97 -2.84
CA PRO A 98 19.07 -9.14 -1.97
C PRO A 98 18.81 -8.76 -0.51
N GLY A 99 18.29 -9.72 0.27
CA GLY A 99 18.11 -9.58 1.71
C GLY A 99 16.69 -9.17 2.11
N THR A 100 16.58 -8.63 3.32
CA THR A 100 15.31 -8.21 3.92
C THR A 100 14.72 -7.02 3.14
N VAL A 101 13.41 -7.07 2.95
CA VAL A 101 12.60 -5.92 2.56
C VAL A 101 11.94 -5.37 3.82
N THR A 102 12.26 -4.11 4.13
CA THR A 102 11.57 -3.38 5.18
C THR A 102 10.26 -2.85 4.62
N LEU A 103 9.14 -3.28 5.18
CA LEU A 103 7.83 -2.74 4.80
C LEU A 103 7.48 -1.56 5.70
N MET A 104 6.74 -0.60 5.16
CA MET A 104 6.22 0.54 5.87
C MET A 104 4.70 0.42 6.00
N PRO A 105 4.10 0.87 7.11
CA PRO A 105 4.76 1.37 8.31
C PRO A 105 5.25 0.24 9.26
N ALA A 106 5.06 -1.03 8.91
CA ALA A 106 5.45 -2.18 9.73
C ALA A 106 5.74 -3.41 8.87
N LEU A 107 6.32 -4.43 9.52
CA LEU A 107 6.71 -5.73 8.99
C LEU A 107 8.03 -5.75 8.21
N ARG A 108 8.65 -6.92 8.21
CA ARG A 108 9.86 -7.23 7.45
C ARG A 108 9.65 -8.54 6.72
N VAL A 109 9.95 -8.58 5.43
CA VAL A 109 9.71 -9.77 4.59
C VAL A 109 10.94 -10.11 3.77
N ARG A 110 10.94 -11.29 3.15
CA ARG A 110 11.89 -11.65 2.09
C ARG A 110 11.15 -11.85 0.79
N ALA A 111 11.61 -11.16 -0.25
CA ALA A 111 11.20 -11.42 -1.61
C ALA A 111 11.72 -12.80 -2.07
N GLU A 112 11.02 -13.41 -3.01
CA GLU A 112 11.41 -14.70 -3.59
C GLU A 112 12.58 -14.52 -4.56
N LEU A 113 12.61 -13.39 -5.26
CA LEU A 113 13.59 -13.05 -6.29
C LEU A 113 14.06 -11.60 -6.12
N THR A 114 15.26 -11.29 -6.60
CA THR A 114 15.62 -9.91 -6.93
C THR A 114 15.21 -9.58 -8.37
N VAL A 115 15.15 -8.31 -8.76
CA VAL A 115 14.88 -7.91 -10.15
C VAL A 115 15.84 -8.56 -11.15
N ALA A 116 17.12 -8.74 -10.77
CA ALA A 116 18.12 -9.40 -11.61
C ALA A 116 17.86 -10.92 -11.72
N ALA A 117 17.50 -11.58 -10.62
CA ALA A 117 17.16 -13.00 -10.63
C ALA A 117 15.84 -13.27 -11.38
N PHE A 118 14.88 -12.36 -11.29
CA PHE A 118 13.63 -12.42 -12.04
C PHE A 118 13.89 -12.35 -13.55
N ASP A 119 14.65 -11.35 -14.02
CA ASP A 119 14.95 -11.21 -15.44
C ASP A 119 15.78 -12.40 -15.99
N ALA A 120 16.64 -12.99 -15.16
CA ALA A 120 17.38 -14.19 -15.54
C ALA A 120 16.48 -15.43 -15.68
N ALA A 121 15.46 -15.56 -14.82
CA ALA A 121 14.51 -16.68 -14.86
C ALA A 121 13.43 -16.49 -15.94
N PHE A 122 13.05 -15.24 -16.23
CA PHE A 122 11.94 -14.88 -17.10
C PHE A 122 12.39 -13.81 -18.13
N PRO A 123 13.16 -14.19 -19.15
CA PRO A 123 13.73 -13.23 -20.12
C PRO A 123 12.66 -12.46 -20.93
N GLU A 124 11.48 -13.05 -21.13
CA GLU A 124 10.32 -12.40 -21.78
C GLU A 124 9.64 -11.35 -20.88
N GLY A 125 10.04 -11.25 -19.61
CA GLY A 125 9.48 -10.35 -18.61
C GLY A 125 8.10 -10.75 -18.11
N ALA A 126 7.59 -10.06 -17.10
CA ALA A 126 6.29 -10.34 -16.51
C ALA A 126 5.13 -10.02 -17.47
N ASP A 127 3.99 -10.69 -17.30
CA ASP A 127 2.72 -10.24 -17.91
C ASP A 127 2.17 -9.03 -17.16
N ILE A 128 2.35 -9.00 -15.84
CA ILE A 128 1.89 -7.94 -14.95
C ILE A 128 3.01 -7.57 -13.98
N VAL A 129 3.28 -6.28 -13.83
CA VAL A 129 4.16 -5.75 -12.78
C VAL A 129 3.33 -4.90 -11.84
N ILE A 130 3.25 -5.30 -10.58
CA ILE A 130 2.60 -4.51 -9.51
C ILE A 130 3.66 -3.66 -8.83
N VAL A 131 3.39 -2.36 -8.73
CA VAL A 131 4.28 -1.34 -8.19
C VAL A 131 3.60 -0.67 -6.97
N PRO A 132 3.93 -1.12 -5.75
CA PRO A 132 3.56 -0.46 -4.51
C PRO A 132 4.11 0.96 -4.36
N ALA A 133 3.63 1.70 -3.36
CA ALA A 133 4.36 2.86 -2.85
C ALA A 133 5.71 2.44 -2.25
N MET A 134 6.76 3.21 -2.52
CA MET A 134 8.15 2.92 -2.14
C MET A 134 8.85 4.17 -1.62
N HIS A 135 9.85 4.01 -0.75
CA HIS A 135 10.69 5.12 -0.29
C HIS A 135 11.48 5.76 -1.44
N HIS A 136 12.12 4.94 -2.28
CA HIS A 136 12.89 5.42 -3.42
C HIS A 136 12.08 5.37 -4.71
N GLU A 137 11.38 6.47 -5.00
CA GLU A 137 10.44 6.56 -6.12
C GLU A 137 11.09 6.79 -7.50
N ASP A 138 12.37 7.18 -7.54
CA ASP A 138 13.05 7.63 -8.75
C ASP A 138 14.43 6.97 -8.98
N THR A 139 14.70 5.85 -8.29
CA THR A 139 15.97 5.13 -8.44
C THR A 139 16.19 4.72 -9.90
N PRO A 140 17.27 5.16 -10.57
CA PRO A 140 17.46 4.94 -12.01
C PRO A 140 17.37 3.47 -12.44
N ALA A 141 17.90 2.54 -11.63
CA ALA A 141 17.83 1.11 -11.90
C ALA A 141 16.39 0.58 -11.87
N THR A 142 15.60 0.98 -10.86
CA THR A 142 14.18 0.63 -10.76
C THR A 142 13.38 1.17 -11.94
N LEU A 143 13.57 2.45 -12.28
CA LEU A 143 12.88 3.07 -13.41
C LEU A 143 13.24 2.41 -14.74
N ALA A 144 14.52 2.05 -14.93
CA ALA A 144 14.97 1.34 -16.11
C ALA A 144 14.35 -0.06 -16.22
N TRP A 145 14.28 -0.79 -15.11
CA TRP A 145 13.64 -2.11 -15.06
C TRP A 145 12.14 -2.01 -15.37
N LEU A 146 11.42 -1.03 -14.81
CA LEU A 146 10.00 -0.80 -15.12
C LEU A 146 9.78 -0.49 -16.60
N ARG A 147 10.59 0.40 -17.20
CA ARG A 147 10.53 0.68 -18.64
C ARG A 147 10.81 -0.56 -19.48
N ALA A 148 11.76 -1.41 -19.06
CA ALA A 148 12.07 -2.65 -19.77
C ALA A 148 10.91 -3.64 -19.71
N GLN A 149 10.27 -3.84 -18.56
CA GLN A 149 9.08 -4.70 -18.43
C GLN A 149 7.91 -4.17 -19.28
N ALA A 150 7.64 -2.85 -19.22
CA ALA A 150 6.62 -2.22 -20.04
C ALA A 150 6.92 -2.34 -21.55
N GLY A 151 8.18 -2.18 -21.96
CA GLY A 151 8.63 -2.37 -23.34
C GLY A 151 8.51 -3.81 -23.83
N ARG A 152 8.55 -4.78 -22.91
CA ARG A 152 8.21 -6.19 -23.16
C ARG A 152 6.71 -6.48 -23.10
N GLY A 153 5.86 -5.45 -23.04
CA GLY A 153 4.40 -5.60 -23.08
C GLY A 153 3.74 -5.91 -21.73
N ALA A 154 4.44 -5.78 -20.60
CA ALA A 154 3.81 -5.95 -19.29
C ALA A 154 2.74 -4.88 -19.04
N ILE A 155 1.65 -5.28 -18.37
CA ILE A 155 0.71 -4.35 -17.74
C ILE A 155 1.32 -3.86 -16.44
N ILE A 156 1.48 -2.54 -16.31
CA ILE A 156 2.03 -1.92 -15.11
C ILE A 156 0.88 -1.50 -14.19
N VAL A 157 0.84 -2.04 -12.98
CA VAL A 157 -0.22 -1.80 -12.00
C VAL A 157 0.35 -1.02 -10.83
N ALA A 158 0.08 0.27 -10.77
CA ALA A 158 0.52 1.13 -9.67
C ALA A 158 -0.51 1.17 -8.55
N VAL A 159 -0.05 0.93 -7.31
CA VAL A 159 -0.90 0.92 -6.12
C VAL A 159 -0.60 2.13 -5.25
N CYS A 160 -1.62 2.85 -4.79
CA CYS A 160 -1.46 4.01 -3.91
C CYS A 160 -0.49 5.05 -4.50
N GLU A 161 0.56 5.42 -3.76
CA GLU A 161 1.63 6.32 -4.19
C GLU A 161 2.68 5.63 -5.09
N GLY A 162 2.56 4.33 -5.38
CA GLY A 162 3.31 3.65 -6.43
C GLY A 162 3.13 4.29 -7.82
N ALA A 163 2.03 5.03 -8.01
CA ALA A 163 1.82 5.86 -9.19
C ALA A 163 2.93 6.90 -9.39
N ARG A 164 3.57 7.40 -8.31
CA ARG A 164 4.73 8.31 -8.39
C ARG A 164 5.94 7.60 -8.99
N VAL A 165 6.18 6.34 -8.63
CA VAL A 165 7.28 5.52 -9.21
C VAL A 165 7.06 5.30 -10.70
N VAL A 166 5.83 4.97 -11.09
CA VAL A 166 5.45 4.74 -12.49
C VAL A 166 5.48 6.05 -13.30
N ALA A 167 5.09 7.17 -12.70
CA ALA A 167 5.21 8.51 -13.30
C ALA A 167 6.68 8.91 -13.50
N SER A 168 7.54 8.72 -12.50
CA SER A 168 8.98 8.94 -12.59
C SER A 168 9.64 8.10 -13.70
N ALA A 169 9.08 6.94 -14.02
CA ALA A 169 9.54 6.12 -15.15
C ALA A 169 9.14 6.69 -16.53
N GLY A 170 8.30 7.71 -16.58
CA GLY A 170 7.71 8.30 -17.80
C GLY A 170 6.52 7.50 -18.36
N LEU A 171 6.01 6.51 -17.62
CA LEU A 171 5.00 5.58 -18.12
C LEU A 171 3.57 6.13 -18.03
N LEU A 172 3.37 7.25 -17.32
CA LEU A 172 2.07 7.93 -17.18
C LEU A 172 1.95 9.19 -18.05
N ASP A 173 2.95 9.53 -18.86
CA ASP A 173 2.91 10.73 -19.69
C ASP A 173 1.80 10.62 -20.74
N GLY A 174 0.90 11.61 -20.77
CA GLY A 174 -0.26 11.64 -21.67
C GLY A 174 -1.39 10.69 -21.31
N ARG A 175 -1.31 9.99 -20.17
CA ARG A 175 -2.32 9.00 -19.73
C ARG A 175 -3.17 9.50 -18.58
N SER A 176 -4.36 8.94 -18.47
CA SER A 176 -5.18 9.07 -17.27
C SER A 176 -4.63 8.17 -16.16
N ALA A 177 -4.53 8.71 -14.95
CA ALA A 177 -4.08 7.97 -13.77
C ALA A 177 -4.80 8.45 -12.51
N THR A 178 -4.85 7.60 -11.49
CA THR A 178 -5.26 7.98 -10.13
C THR A 178 -4.18 7.61 -9.13
N THR A 179 -4.29 8.12 -7.91
CA THR A 179 -3.36 7.84 -6.80
C THR A 179 -4.06 8.12 -5.47
N HIS A 180 -3.39 7.88 -4.36
CA HIS A 180 -3.89 8.21 -3.03
C HIS A 180 -4.29 9.70 -2.93
N TRP A 181 -5.44 9.99 -2.32
CA TRP A 181 -5.99 11.36 -2.24
C TRP A 181 -5.00 12.40 -1.71
N TYR A 182 -4.18 12.01 -0.73
CA TYR A 182 -3.15 12.87 -0.14
C TYR A 182 -2.07 13.30 -1.15
N ALA A 183 -1.73 12.45 -2.12
CA ALA A 183 -0.71 12.72 -3.12
C ALA A 183 -1.23 13.51 -4.32
N MET A 184 -2.55 13.58 -4.53
CA MET A 184 -3.18 14.11 -5.74
C MET A 184 -2.68 15.52 -6.15
N SER A 185 -2.58 16.44 -5.18
CA SER A 185 -2.08 17.80 -5.47
C SER A 185 -0.59 17.82 -5.84
N ARG A 186 0.19 16.95 -5.20
CA ARG A 186 1.64 16.88 -5.39
C ARG A 186 1.96 16.30 -6.75
N VAL A 187 1.32 15.18 -7.12
CA VAL A 187 1.53 14.55 -8.42
C VAL A 187 1.05 15.41 -9.59
N GLY A 188 0.00 16.22 -9.40
CA GLY A 188 -0.42 17.19 -10.42
C GLY A 188 0.61 18.28 -10.69
N THR A 189 1.48 18.57 -9.72
CA THR A 189 2.59 19.54 -9.88
C THR A 189 3.85 18.87 -10.42
N GLU A 190 4.20 17.69 -9.90
CA GLU A 190 5.43 16.96 -10.26
C GLU A 190 5.33 16.27 -11.64
N PHE A 191 4.14 15.82 -12.03
CA PHE A 191 3.88 15.08 -13.27
C PHE A 191 2.72 15.71 -14.06
N PRO A 192 2.89 16.93 -14.59
CA PRO A 192 1.81 17.67 -15.27
C PRO A 192 1.41 17.07 -16.62
N ALA A 193 2.22 16.16 -17.19
CA ALA A 193 1.90 15.44 -18.41
C ALA A 193 0.86 14.31 -18.18
N THR A 194 0.65 13.90 -16.92
CA THR A 194 -0.35 12.88 -16.55
C THR A 194 -1.69 13.54 -16.25
N HIS A 195 -2.76 12.97 -16.81
CA HIS A 195 -4.13 13.39 -16.53
C HIS A 195 -4.63 12.72 -15.22
N TRP A 196 -4.43 13.40 -14.09
CA TRP A 196 -4.80 12.89 -12.78
C TRP A 196 -6.32 12.96 -12.54
N VAL A 197 -6.93 11.80 -12.27
CA VAL A 197 -8.37 11.62 -12.06
C VAL A 197 -8.63 11.22 -10.60
N GLY A 198 -9.26 12.10 -9.83
CA GLY A 198 -9.75 11.78 -8.48
C GLY A 198 -11.04 10.95 -8.49
N ASN A 199 -11.49 10.51 -7.30
CA ASN A 199 -12.75 9.77 -7.11
C ASN A 199 -12.84 8.51 -7.99
N ARG A 200 -11.74 7.74 -8.01
CA ARG A 200 -11.64 6.44 -8.67
C ARG A 200 -10.85 5.53 -7.74
N ARG A 201 -11.38 4.34 -7.50
CA ARG A 201 -10.66 3.31 -6.75
C ARG A 201 -9.47 2.80 -7.55
N TYR A 202 -9.73 2.55 -8.82
CA TYR A 202 -8.73 2.23 -9.82
C TYR A 202 -9.23 2.59 -11.20
N LEU A 203 -8.30 2.74 -12.15
CA LEU A 203 -8.60 2.93 -13.56
C LEU A 203 -7.46 2.39 -14.43
N ALA A 204 -7.81 1.98 -15.64
CA ALA A 204 -6.86 1.51 -16.66
C ALA A 204 -6.81 2.50 -17.84
N ASP A 205 -5.61 2.76 -18.35
CA ASP A 205 -5.35 3.52 -19.57
C ASP A 205 -4.20 2.87 -20.36
N GLY A 206 -4.57 2.14 -21.41
CA GLY A 206 -3.66 1.29 -22.17
C GLY A 206 -3.06 0.17 -21.32
N ASN A 207 -1.73 0.02 -21.35
CA ASN A 207 -1.00 -0.97 -20.55
C ASN A 207 -0.68 -0.53 -19.12
N VAL A 208 -1.37 0.47 -18.57
CA VAL A 208 -1.17 0.92 -17.19
C VAL A 208 -2.49 0.93 -16.43
N VAL A 209 -2.46 0.40 -15.21
CA VAL A 209 -3.56 0.46 -14.23
C VAL A 209 -3.04 1.21 -13.01
N THR A 210 -3.84 2.11 -12.46
CA THR A 210 -3.49 2.85 -11.24
C THR A 210 -4.63 2.79 -10.24
N SER A 211 -4.34 2.89 -8.94
CA SER A 211 -5.35 2.85 -7.88
C SER A 211 -5.14 3.89 -6.79
N SER A 212 -6.20 4.17 -6.03
CA SER A 212 -6.19 5.06 -4.88
C SER A 212 -5.55 4.38 -3.66
N GLY A 213 -5.74 4.95 -2.47
CA GLY A 213 -5.04 4.60 -1.27
C GLY A 213 -5.37 3.23 -0.69
N ILE A 214 -4.32 2.59 -0.17
CA ILE A 214 -4.22 1.47 0.78
C ILE A 214 -5.38 0.46 0.74
N THR A 215 -6.58 0.83 1.19
CA THR A 215 -7.74 -0.07 1.15
C THR A 215 -8.19 -0.43 -0.27
N ALA A 216 -7.82 0.36 -1.28
CA ALA A 216 -8.05 0.05 -2.69
C ALA A 216 -7.30 -1.20 -3.19
N SER A 217 -6.24 -1.63 -2.49
CA SER A 217 -5.41 -2.79 -2.86
C SER A 217 -6.22 -4.09 -2.92
N LEU A 218 -7.18 -4.29 -2.00
CA LEU A 218 -8.05 -5.47 -1.99
C LEU A 218 -8.98 -5.50 -3.22
N PRO A 219 -9.82 -4.47 -3.46
CA PRO A 219 -10.65 -4.36 -4.66
C PRO A 219 -9.88 -4.45 -5.98
N LEU A 220 -8.73 -3.75 -6.09
CA LEU A 220 -7.91 -3.82 -7.30
C LEU A 220 -7.43 -5.25 -7.56
N SER A 221 -6.97 -5.95 -6.52
CA SER A 221 -6.50 -7.32 -6.67
C SER A 221 -7.62 -8.27 -7.08
N LEU A 222 -8.84 -8.08 -6.56
CA LEU A 222 -10.02 -8.84 -7.01
C LEU A 222 -10.42 -8.50 -8.45
N ALA A 223 -10.29 -7.25 -8.87
CA ALA A 223 -10.51 -6.85 -10.27
C ALA A 223 -9.47 -7.48 -11.21
N LEU A 224 -8.22 -7.67 -10.77
CA LEU A 224 -7.22 -8.43 -11.51
C LEU A 224 -7.60 -9.92 -11.58
N VAL A 225 -8.07 -10.52 -10.48
CA VAL A 225 -8.59 -11.91 -10.49
C VAL A 225 -9.76 -12.06 -11.48
N GLU A 226 -10.69 -11.10 -11.49
CA GLU A 226 -11.82 -11.08 -12.43
C GLU A 226 -11.33 -10.98 -13.88
N ALA A 227 -10.34 -10.12 -14.16
CA ALA A 227 -9.77 -9.96 -15.48
C ALA A 227 -9.01 -11.21 -15.98
N ILE A 228 -8.38 -11.96 -15.08
CA ILE A 228 -7.60 -13.16 -15.41
C ILE A 228 -8.49 -14.39 -15.56
N ALA A 229 -9.43 -14.61 -14.63
CA ALA A 229 -10.14 -15.88 -14.46
C ALA A 229 -11.67 -15.73 -14.44
N GLY A 230 -12.19 -14.53 -14.66
CA GLY A 230 -13.62 -14.25 -14.74
C GLY A 230 -14.30 -14.02 -13.40
N GLN A 231 -15.52 -13.49 -13.49
CA GLN A 231 -16.34 -13.06 -12.34
C GLN A 231 -16.60 -14.14 -11.30
N GLN A 232 -16.75 -15.40 -11.72
CA GLN A 232 -17.05 -16.50 -10.79
C GLN A 232 -15.88 -16.77 -9.83
N VAL A 233 -14.65 -16.77 -10.35
CA VAL A 233 -13.43 -16.99 -9.54
C VAL A 233 -13.18 -15.79 -8.63
N ALA A 234 -13.41 -14.57 -9.13
CA ALA A 234 -13.31 -13.34 -8.34
C ALA A 234 -14.31 -13.34 -7.18
N ALA A 235 -15.58 -13.65 -7.43
CA ALA A 235 -16.62 -13.69 -6.40
C ALA A 235 -16.35 -14.77 -5.34
N ALA A 236 -15.88 -15.95 -5.75
CA ALA A 236 -15.51 -17.02 -4.81
C ALA A 236 -14.32 -16.60 -3.92
N THR A 237 -13.32 -15.92 -4.51
CA THR A 237 -12.17 -15.38 -3.78
C THR A 237 -12.61 -14.26 -2.83
N ALA A 238 -13.45 -13.33 -3.28
CA ALA A 238 -14.00 -12.26 -2.46
C ALA A 238 -14.75 -12.81 -1.22
N ALA A 239 -15.53 -13.87 -1.38
CA ALA A 239 -16.23 -14.53 -0.27
C ALA A 239 -15.26 -15.13 0.78
N ARG A 240 -14.15 -15.75 0.36
CA ARG A 240 -13.12 -16.28 1.29
C ARG A 240 -12.36 -15.16 2.01
N LEU A 241 -12.19 -14.02 1.36
CA LEU A 241 -11.53 -12.85 1.93
C LEU A 241 -12.47 -11.99 2.80
N GLY A 242 -13.79 -12.13 2.66
CA GLY A 242 -14.77 -11.27 3.32
C GLY A 242 -15.00 -9.92 2.64
N VAL A 243 -14.75 -9.82 1.33
CA VAL A 243 -14.98 -8.60 0.54
C VAL A 243 -16.33 -8.67 -0.16
N THR A 244 -17.15 -7.62 -0.04
CA THR A 244 -18.50 -7.56 -0.62
C THR A 244 -18.57 -6.81 -1.94
N GLU A 245 -17.63 -5.90 -2.20
CA GLU A 245 -17.57 -5.12 -3.43
C GLU A 245 -16.13 -4.83 -3.85
N TRP A 246 -15.88 -4.80 -5.15
CA TRP A 246 -14.57 -4.43 -5.71
C TRP A 246 -14.67 -3.50 -6.92
N SER A 247 -15.76 -2.73 -7.03
CA SER A 247 -15.99 -1.81 -8.15
C SER A 247 -14.91 -0.71 -8.27
N PRO A 248 -14.66 -0.16 -9.48
CA PRO A 248 -13.74 0.97 -9.69
C PRO A 248 -14.26 2.30 -9.12
N ARG A 249 -15.56 2.38 -8.80
CA ARG A 249 -16.17 3.58 -8.20
C ARG A 249 -15.68 3.76 -6.77
N HIS A 250 -15.30 4.99 -6.44
CA HIS A 250 -14.93 5.42 -5.10
C HIS A 250 -15.18 6.92 -4.96
N ASP A 251 -15.51 7.37 -3.76
CA ASP A 251 -15.65 8.79 -3.46
C ASP A 251 -14.52 9.20 -2.52
N SER A 252 -13.46 9.80 -3.09
CA SER A 252 -12.32 10.30 -2.32
C SER A 252 -12.58 11.69 -1.73
N ALA A 253 -13.67 12.37 -2.12
CA ALA A 253 -13.94 13.75 -1.71
C ALA A 253 -14.07 13.96 -0.18
N PRO A 254 -14.58 12.99 0.61
CA PRO A 254 -14.64 13.11 2.07
C PRO A 254 -13.27 13.07 2.77
N PHE A 255 -12.23 12.52 2.13
CA PHE A 255 -10.91 12.35 2.74
C PHE A 255 -10.07 13.62 2.57
N LYS A 256 -9.95 14.39 3.65
CA LYS A 256 -9.14 15.62 3.70
C LYS A 256 -8.47 15.75 5.06
N LEU A 257 -7.21 16.17 5.09
CA LEU A 257 -6.59 16.62 6.32
C LEU A 257 -7.16 17.98 6.71
N GLY A 258 -7.97 18.00 7.78
CA GLY A 258 -8.40 19.23 8.43
C GLY A 258 -7.50 19.60 9.61
N ALA A 259 -7.67 20.81 10.15
CA ALA A 259 -6.98 21.26 11.36
C ALA A 259 -7.16 20.29 12.54
N ALA A 260 -8.33 19.64 12.64
CA ALA A 260 -8.60 18.60 13.64
C ALA A 260 -7.69 17.37 13.48
N SER A 261 -7.47 16.87 12.25
CA SER A 261 -6.58 15.72 11.98
C SER A 261 -5.13 16.05 12.31
N ILE A 262 -4.69 17.27 12.00
CA ILE A 262 -3.34 17.75 12.34
C ILE A 262 -3.19 17.87 13.87
N GLY A 263 -4.22 18.38 14.56
CA GLY A 263 -4.27 18.44 16.02
C GLY A 263 -4.19 17.05 16.66
N ILE A 264 -4.87 16.05 16.10
CA ILE A 264 -4.80 14.65 16.55
C ILE A 264 -3.38 14.12 16.36
N ALA A 265 -2.80 14.23 15.17
CA ALA A 265 -1.43 13.77 14.90
C ALA A 265 -0.40 14.40 15.86
N LEU A 266 -0.50 15.72 16.09
CA LEU A 266 0.37 16.42 17.04
C LEU A 266 0.14 15.95 18.48
N SER A 267 -1.12 15.80 18.92
CA SER A 267 -1.43 15.33 20.27
C SER A 267 -0.97 13.89 20.52
N ASN A 268 -1.12 13.01 19.52
CA ASN A 268 -0.67 11.62 19.59
C ASN A 268 0.86 11.54 19.62
N ARG A 269 1.54 12.36 18.82
CA ARG A 269 3.01 12.46 18.82
C ARG A 269 3.57 13.07 20.11
N LEU A 270 2.91 14.08 20.69
CA LEU A 270 3.31 14.69 21.96
C LEU A 270 3.02 13.80 23.17
N ALA A 271 2.26 12.71 23.00
CA ALA A 271 2.14 11.63 23.96
C ALA A 271 3.27 10.59 23.86
N TRP A 272 4.44 10.93 23.29
CA TRP A 272 5.60 10.05 23.10
C TRP A 272 6.07 9.29 24.37
N TRP A 273 5.90 9.87 25.56
CA TRP A 273 6.10 9.21 26.87
C TRP A 273 5.14 8.03 27.14
N ARG A 274 4.16 7.82 26.26
CA ARG A 274 3.16 6.74 26.25
C ARG A 274 3.16 6.00 24.89
N HIS A 275 4.26 6.05 24.13
CA HIS A 275 4.37 5.26 22.91
C HIS A 275 4.39 3.77 23.26
N GLU A 276 3.50 3.00 22.64
CA GLU A 276 3.27 1.60 22.97
C GLU A 276 3.70 0.69 21.81
N ALA A 277 4.21 -0.48 22.15
CA ALA A 277 4.44 -1.53 21.17
C ALA A 277 3.22 -2.45 21.11
N ILE A 278 2.68 -2.66 19.92
CA ILE A 278 1.58 -3.60 19.67
C ILE A 278 2.19 -4.89 19.13
N GLY A 279 2.32 -5.90 19.99
CA GLY A 279 2.92 -7.17 19.64
C GLY A 279 1.90 -8.10 18.99
N ILE A 280 1.91 -8.24 17.67
CA ILE A 280 1.00 -9.15 16.96
C ILE A 280 1.63 -10.55 16.95
N THR A 281 0.96 -11.52 17.58
CA THR A 281 1.46 -12.90 17.62
C THR A 281 1.33 -13.57 16.25
N VAL A 282 2.41 -14.17 15.77
CA VAL A 282 2.46 -14.82 14.45
C VAL A 282 3.07 -16.21 14.55
N ALA A 283 2.39 -17.19 13.94
CA ALA A 283 2.87 -18.56 13.76
C ALA A 283 2.89 -18.93 12.27
N ALA A 284 3.53 -20.05 11.92
CA ALA A 284 3.57 -20.51 10.53
C ALA A 284 2.15 -20.74 9.99
N GLY A 285 1.91 -20.36 8.74
CA GLY A 285 0.58 -20.42 8.11
C GLY A 285 -0.35 -19.26 8.47
N PHE A 286 0.17 -18.20 9.08
CA PHE A 286 -0.60 -16.98 9.34
C PHE A 286 -1.20 -16.38 8.06
N ASP A 287 -2.32 -15.68 8.20
CA ASP A 287 -2.93 -14.93 7.11
C ASP A 287 -2.18 -13.61 6.90
N GLU A 288 -1.46 -13.48 5.80
CA GLU A 288 -0.65 -12.30 5.51
C GLU A 288 -1.48 -11.04 5.24
N ILE A 289 -2.70 -11.18 4.68
CA ILE A 289 -3.60 -10.05 4.41
C ILE A 289 -4.11 -9.50 5.74
N ALA A 290 -4.59 -10.36 6.63
CA ALA A 290 -5.05 -9.95 7.95
C ALA A 290 -3.91 -9.31 8.78
N LEU A 291 -2.72 -9.91 8.76
CA LEU A 291 -1.54 -9.36 9.45
C LEU A 291 -1.17 -7.98 8.89
N ALA A 292 -1.13 -7.81 7.57
CA ALA A 292 -0.81 -6.53 6.93
C ALA A 292 -1.82 -5.44 7.35
N LEU A 293 -3.12 -5.72 7.26
CA LEU A 293 -4.17 -4.76 7.65
C LEU A 293 -4.10 -4.37 9.13
N GLN A 294 -3.84 -5.35 10.02
CA GLN A 294 -3.74 -5.10 11.45
C GLN A 294 -2.48 -4.27 11.76
N ALA A 295 -1.32 -4.67 11.25
CA ALA A 295 -0.05 -4.01 11.51
C ALA A 295 -0.05 -2.57 10.96
N ASP A 296 -0.59 -2.37 9.76
CA ASP A 296 -0.69 -1.05 9.13
C ASP A 296 -1.58 -0.10 9.96
N ALA A 297 -2.77 -0.56 10.36
CA ALA A 297 -3.69 0.24 11.17
C ALA A 297 -3.08 0.66 12.52
N TRP A 298 -2.44 -0.26 13.24
CA TRP A 298 -1.83 0.03 14.54
C TRP A 298 -0.61 0.95 14.44
N SER A 299 0.17 0.87 13.37
CA SER A 299 1.32 1.77 13.17
C SER A 299 0.92 3.18 12.73
N ARG A 300 -0.30 3.39 12.22
CA ARG A 300 -0.81 4.71 11.82
C ARG A 300 -1.48 5.51 12.93
N THR A 301 -1.47 5.02 14.17
CA THR A 301 -2.07 5.74 15.31
C THR A 301 -1.22 6.93 15.75
N TYR A 302 0.09 6.93 15.42
CA TYR A 302 1.13 7.81 15.99
C TYR A 302 1.28 7.70 17.53
N ARG A 303 0.62 6.71 18.13
CA ARG A 303 0.70 6.35 19.55
C ARG A 303 1.33 4.99 19.77
N SER A 304 1.41 4.19 18.70
CA SER A 304 1.96 2.85 18.73
C SER A 304 2.76 2.53 17.49
N GLU A 305 3.61 1.51 17.64
CA GLU A 305 4.23 0.76 16.56
C GLU A 305 3.71 -0.69 16.60
N ALA A 306 3.48 -1.31 15.43
CA ALA A 306 3.18 -2.73 15.35
C ALA A 306 4.46 -3.55 15.17
N LEU A 307 4.63 -4.59 15.98
CA LEU A 307 5.75 -5.52 15.94
C LEU A 307 5.22 -6.95 15.85
N THR A 308 5.97 -7.83 15.18
CA THR A 308 5.63 -9.24 15.09
C THR A 308 6.31 -10.07 16.18
N LEU A 309 5.50 -10.87 16.88
CA LEU A 309 5.93 -11.81 17.90
C LEU A 309 5.86 -13.23 17.31
N GLY A 310 6.97 -13.67 16.72
CA GLY A 310 7.04 -14.93 15.99
C GLY A 310 7.41 -16.11 16.87
N THR A 311 6.86 -17.30 16.55
CA THR A 311 7.35 -18.57 17.11
C THR A 311 8.72 -18.98 16.57
N ALA A 312 9.20 -18.32 15.51
CA ALA A 312 10.51 -18.51 14.89
C ALA A 312 10.99 -17.18 14.27
N ALA A 313 12.28 -17.06 13.99
CA ALA A 313 12.88 -15.89 13.36
C ALA A 313 12.31 -15.60 11.96
N THR A 314 11.98 -16.66 11.24
CA THR A 314 11.40 -16.60 9.90
C THR A 314 10.19 -17.50 9.85
N LEU A 315 9.08 -16.96 9.37
CA LEU A 315 7.79 -17.63 9.29
C LEU A 315 7.26 -17.54 7.87
N ARG A 316 6.57 -18.58 7.43
CA ARG A 316 5.91 -18.59 6.12
C ARG A 316 4.42 -18.34 6.30
N SER A 317 3.87 -17.39 5.54
CA SER A 317 2.43 -17.12 5.51
C SER A 317 1.65 -18.26 4.86
N ARG A 318 0.32 -18.19 4.93
CA ARG A 318 -0.60 -19.12 4.27
C ARG A 318 -0.30 -19.25 2.77
N HIS A 319 -0.02 -18.15 2.08
CA HIS A 319 0.23 -18.16 0.63
C HIS A 319 1.72 -18.07 0.24
N GLY A 320 2.61 -18.30 1.21
CA GLY A 320 4.02 -18.56 0.94
C GLY A 320 4.97 -17.38 1.10
N LEU A 321 4.49 -16.20 1.49
CA LEU A 321 5.33 -15.04 1.80
C LEU A 321 6.20 -15.31 3.03
N TRP A 322 7.48 -14.95 2.96
CA TRP A 322 8.40 -15.08 4.07
C TRP A 322 8.40 -13.81 4.93
N LEU A 323 7.99 -13.93 6.18
CA LEU A 323 8.05 -12.89 7.21
C LEU A 323 9.30 -13.09 8.07
N GLU A 324 10.00 -12.00 8.37
CA GLU A 324 11.03 -11.95 9.42
C GLU A 324 10.42 -11.35 10.69
N ALA A 325 10.35 -12.15 11.75
CA ALA A 325 9.75 -11.70 13.00
C ALA A 325 10.63 -10.67 13.71
N ASP A 326 10.02 -9.63 14.30
CA ASP A 326 10.73 -8.61 15.07
C ASP A 326 11.25 -9.15 16.40
N THR A 327 10.48 -10.04 17.02
CA THR A 327 10.83 -10.72 18.27
C THR A 327 10.45 -12.19 18.19
N ILE A 328 11.29 -13.07 18.72
CA ILE A 328 11.02 -14.51 18.84
C ILE A 328 10.52 -14.79 20.26
N THR A 329 9.28 -15.25 20.41
CA THR A 329 8.71 -15.62 21.70
C THR A 329 8.89 -17.12 21.92
N THR A 330 9.97 -17.51 22.61
CA THR A 330 10.29 -18.93 22.87
C THR A 330 9.65 -19.47 24.16
N ARG A 331 9.07 -18.60 24.99
CA ARG A 331 8.41 -18.96 26.25
C ARG A 331 7.09 -18.23 26.41
N ALA A 332 6.08 -18.96 26.86
CA ALA A 332 4.80 -18.40 27.31
C ALA A 332 4.92 -17.45 28.52
N ASP A 333 6.09 -17.43 29.18
CA ASP A 333 6.37 -16.68 30.41
C ASP A 333 7.17 -15.37 30.20
N ASP A 334 7.53 -15.02 28.95
CA ASP A 334 8.21 -13.74 28.69
C ASP A 334 7.22 -12.59 28.89
N LYS A 335 7.22 -12.03 30.10
CA LYS A 335 6.41 -10.85 30.42
C LYS A 335 6.70 -9.76 29.38
N PRO A 336 5.67 -9.17 28.76
CA PRO A 336 5.86 -8.05 27.85
C PRO A 336 6.65 -6.94 28.54
N ALA A 337 7.43 -6.19 27.77
CA ALA A 337 7.93 -4.90 28.25
C ALA A 337 6.73 -4.09 28.78
N ALA A 338 6.93 -3.26 29.80
CA ALA A 338 5.83 -2.58 30.50
C ALA A 338 4.88 -1.77 29.58
N ASN A 339 5.35 -1.38 28.39
CA ASN A 339 4.59 -0.63 27.38
C ASN A 339 4.22 -1.46 26.13
N ARG A 340 4.30 -2.80 26.18
CA ARG A 340 3.91 -3.68 25.08
C ARG A 340 2.55 -4.32 25.34
N HIS A 341 1.63 -4.21 24.38
CA HIS A 341 0.33 -4.84 24.39
C HIS A 341 0.25 -5.91 23.30
N ASP A 342 0.12 -7.17 23.70
CA ASP A 342 0.17 -8.30 22.78
C ASP A 342 -1.23 -8.64 22.27
N LEU A 343 -1.37 -8.70 20.96
CA LEU A 343 -2.59 -9.12 20.27
C LEU A 343 -2.48 -10.60 19.89
N PRO A 344 -3.57 -11.37 20.06
CA PRO A 344 -3.61 -12.73 19.55
C PRO A 344 -3.59 -12.73 18.01
N PRO A 345 -3.24 -13.86 17.37
CA PRO A 345 -3.39 -14.00 15.93
C PRO A 345 -4.84 -13.75 15.51
N TYR A 346 -5.04 -12.99 14.44
CA TYR A 346 -6.38 -12.76 13.91
C TYR A 346 -6.94 -14.03 13.26
N ALA A 347 -8.18 -14.42 13.61
CA ALA A 347 -8.80 -15.67 13.18
C ALA A 347 -10.07 -15.49 12.32
N GLY A 348 -10.46 -14.25 12.01
CA GLY A 348 -11.62 -13.94 11.18
C GLY A 348 -11.33 -13.94 9.67
N LEU A 349 -12.28 -13.44 8.89
CA LEU A 349 -12.09 -13.22 7.46
C LEU A 349 -11.04 -12.11 7.22
N PRO A 350 -10.11 -12.27 6.28
CA PRO A 350 -8.97 -11.36 6.11
C PRO A 350 -9.35 -9.87 6.02
N ALA A 351 -10.34 -9.51 5.23
CA ALA A 351 -10.77 -8.12 5.05
C ALA A 351 -11.36 -7.52 6.33
N ALA A 352 -11.98 -8.33 7.19
CA ALA A 352 -12.55 -7.88 8.47
C ALA A 352 -11.49 -7.62 9.55
N ALA A 353 -10.21 -7.93 9.29
CA ALA A 353 -9.11 -7.62 10.21
C ALA A 353 -8.94 -6.11 10.40
N LEU A 354 -9.21 -5.31 9.35
CA LEU A 354 -9.14 -3.85 9.45
C LEU A 354 -10.22 -3.28 10.37
N ASP A 355 -11.47 -3.73 10.21
CA ASP A 355 -12.57 -3.32 11.10
C ASP A 355 -12.29 -3.68 12.55
N ALA A 356 -11.80 -4.90 12.79
CA ALA A 356 -11.41 -5.36 14.12
C ALA A 356 -10.27 -4.51 14.72
N ALA A 357 -9.26 -4.17 13.92
CA ALA A 357 -8.16 -3.30 14.35
C ALA A 357 -8.66 -1.88 14.68
N LEU A 358 -9.53 -1.30 13.83
CA LEU A 358 -10.10 0.03 14.06
C LEU A 358 -11.00 0.08 15.30
N ALA A 359 -11.79 -0.97 15.56
CA ALA A 359 -12.57 -1.09 16.78
C ALA A 359 -11.66 -1.17 18.02
N ALA A 360 -10.62 -1.99 17.99
CA ALA A 360 -9.67 -2.09 19.10
C ALA A 360 -8.88 -0.79 19.33
N ILE A 361 -8.48 -0.08 18.26
CA ILE A 361 -7.86 1.25 18.34
C ILE A 361 -8.83 2.26 18.95
N GLN A 362 -10.11 2.20 18.61
CA GLN A 362 -11.13 3.08 19.18
C GLN A 362 -11.31 2.83 20.68
N ASP A 363 -11.38 1.56 21.10
CA ASP A 363 -11.50 1.20 22.51
C ASP A 363 -10.27 1.64 23.30
N ARG A 364 -9.08 1.56 22.69
CA ARG A 364 -7.80 1.86 23.35
C ARG A 364 -7.44 3.35 23.35
N TYR A 365 -7.62 4.04 22.23
CA TYR A 365 -7.16 5.41 21.99
C TYR A 365 -8.27 6.40 21.62
N GLY A 366 -9.53 5.96 21.65
CA GLY A 366 -10.73 6.77 21.41
C GLY A 366 -11.10 6.90 19.93
N HIS A 367 -12.36 7.31 19.69
CA HIS A 367 -12.94 7.51 18.36
C HIS A 367 -12.10 8.42 17.44
N ALA A 368 -11.53 9.49 17.98
CA ALA A 368 -10.74 10.44 17.20
C ALA A 368 -9.50 9.78 16.57
N THR A 369 -8.78 8.94 17.33
CA THR A 369 -7.61 8.22 16.83
C THR A 369 -8.01 7.19 15.78
N ALA A 370 -9.06 6.40 16.03
CA ALA A 370 -9.53 5.42 15.06
C ALA A 370 -10.01 6.06 13.75
N ASN A 371 -10.70 7.19 13.81
CA ASN A 371 -11.11 7.94 12.62
C ASN A 371 -9.92 8.56 11.88
N PHE A 372 -8.88 8.98 12.60
CA PHE A 372 -7.65 9.46 11.99
C PHE A 372 -6.87 8.33 11.28
N VAL A 373 -6.83 7.12 11.84
CA VAL A 373 -6.26 5.93 11.16
C VAL A 373 -7.07 5.60 9.91
N ALA A 374 -8.40 5.53 10.01
CA ALA A 374 -9.26 5.22 8.87
C ALA A 374 -9.14 6.26 7.73
N LEU A 375 -9.00 7.55 8.06
CA LEU A 375 -8.73 8.61 7.09
C LEU A 375 -7.44 8.36 6.30
N GLN A 376 -6.36 7.96 6.98
CA GLN A 376 -5.08 7.66 6.31
C GLN A 376 -5.15 6.41 5.42
N LEU A 377 -5.98 5.43 5.79
CA LEU A 377 -6.17 4.20 5.01
C LEU A 377 -7.17 4.36 3.84
N GLU A 378 -7.74 5.55 3.66
CA GLU A 378 -8.86 5.82 2.75
C GLU A 378 -10.07 4.90 3.02
N TYR A 379 -10.29 4.55 4.30
CA TYR A 379 -11.35 3.63 4.73
C TYR A 379 -12.59 4.39 5.23
N PRO A 380 -13.77 4.18 4.60
CA PRO A 380 -14.99 4.82 5.05
C PRO A 380 -15.45 4.23 6.39
N ARG A 381 -15.64 5.09 7.41
CA ARG A 381 -16.30 4.70 8.67
C ARG A 381 -17.62 5.44 8.82
N PRO A 382 -18.68 4.76 9.32
CA PRO A 382 -19.88 5.46 9.81
C PRO A 382 -19.47 6.48 10.87
N ARG A 383 -20.03 7.70 10.78
CA ARG A 383 -19.77 8.77 11.74
C ARG A 383 -20.50 8.56 13.05
#